data_AF-G7M350-F1
#
_entry.id   AF-G7M350-F1
#
_cell.length_a   1.000
_cell.length_b   1.000
_cell.length_c   1.000
_cell.angle_alpha   90.00
_cell.angle_beta   90.00
_cell.angle_gamma   90.00
#
_symmetry.space_group_name_H-M   'P 1'
#
loop_
_entity.id
_entity.type
_entity.pdbx_description
1 polymer ?
#
loop_
_entity_poly.entity_id
_entity_poly.type
_entity_poly.pdbx_seq_one_letter_code
_entity_poly.pdbx_strand_id
1 'polypeptide(L)'
;MNEIGVFLNEENNISSFEDAKYVKIFEQEGKWKIKKEISINRTSNIKGLNEIREEYKNLVKQMGECKIIVVTKAFGIPYSVFYTEDFSVWELEGNPIEHLDEIIKKENDQEEEDSKEAEVGKKLTDGYYLIDLQELELINPELSSKKAIIPYLQKEEVERIEVRCCHVPPWLVNKKDNGEIKLEVSEIGRNDYKVIIEKN
;
A
#
# COMPACT_ATOMS: atom_id res chain seq x y z
N MET A 1 0.33 -2.31 13.26
CA MET A 1 -0.95 -2.24 12.51
C MET A 1 -1.72 -3.52 12.80
N ASN A 2 -2.98 -3.48 13.26
CA ASN A 2 -3.66 -4.67 13.80
C ASN A 2 -5.00 -5.00 13.12
N GLU A 3 -5.27 -4.40 11.95
CA GLU A 3 -6.52 -4.57 11.22
C GLU A 3 -6.30 -5.13 9.82
N ILE A 4 -7.11 -6.13 9.44
CA ILE A 4 -7.08 -6.75 8.12
C ILE A 4 -8.50 -6.80 7.56
N GLY A 5 -8.71 -6.21 6.38
CA GLY A 5 -9.96 -6.28 5.62
C GLY A 5 -9.98 -7.48 4.68
N VAL A 6 -10.81 -8.49 4.95
CA VAL A 6 -10.92 -9.66 4.08
C VAL A 6 -12.19 -9.60 3.23
N PHE A 7 -12.04 -9.78 1.93
CA PHE A 7 -13.15 -9.96 0.99
C PHE A 7 -13.66 -11.40 1.06
N LEU A 8 -14.94 -11.58 1.41
CA LEU A 8 -15.53 -12.89 1.67
C LEU A 8 -16.74 -13.19 0.81
N ASN A 9 -16.88 -14.46 0.44
CA ASN A 9 -18.08 -15.01 -0.19
C ASN A 9 -19.18 -15.33 0.85
N GLU A 10 -20.29 -15.93 0.40
CA GLU A 10 -21.42 -16.31 1.27
C GLU A 10 -21.06 -17.37 2.33
N GLU A 11 -20.04 -18.18 2.06
CA GLU A 11 -19.54 -19.24 2.95
C GLU A 11 -18.50 -18.73 3.95
N ASN A 12 -18.18 -17.42 3.95
CA ASN A 12 -17.10 -16.80 4.74
C ASN A 12 -15.69 -17.28 4.39
N ASN A 13 -15.47 -17.76 3.17
CA ASN A 13 -14.15 -18.02 2.62
C ASN A 13 -13.61 -16.77 1.89
N ILE A 14 -12.29 -16.63 1.83
CA ILE A 14 -11.62 -15.58 1.06
C ILE A 14 -12.10 -15.64 -0.39
N SER A 15 -12.41 -14.48 -0.97
CA SER A 15 -13.01 -14.36 -2.29
C SER A 15 -12.29 -13.32 -3.14
N SER A 16 -12.59 -13.34 -4.45
CA SER A 16 -12.14 -12.31 -5.37
C SER A 16 -12.87 -11.01 -5.07
N PHE A 17 -12.36 -9.89 -5.59
CA PHE A 17 -13.10 -8.64 -5.56
C PHE A 17 -14.52 -8.79 -6.12
N GLU A 18 -14.67 -9.58 -7.20
CA GLU A 18 -15.90 -9.71 -7.97
C GLU A 18 -16.99 -10.52 -7.28
N ASP A 19 -16.58 -11.60 -6.62
CA ASP A 19 -17.49 -12.57 -6.00
C ASP A 19 -17.81 -12.23 -4.54
N ALA A 20 -17.05 -11.32 -3.94
CA ALA A 20 -17.22 -10.91 -2.57
C ALA A 20 -18.64 -10.36 -2.31
N LYS A 21 -19.26 -10.90 -1.25
CA LYS A 21 -20.53 -10.42 -0.70
C LYS A 21 -20.34 -9.52 0.49
N TYR A 22 -19.23 -9.68 1.20
CA TYR A 22 -18.91 -8.88 2.37
C TYR A 22 -17.42 -8.56 2.40
N VAL A 23 -17.08 -7.42 2.98
CA VAL A 23 -15.76 -7.21 3.55
C VAL A 23 -15.88 -7.26 5.06
N LYS A 24 -15.09 -8.12 5.70
CA LYS A 24 -14.95 -8.14 7.16
C LYS A 24 -13.61 -7.56 7.55
N ILE A 25 -13.64 -6.57 8.43
CA ILE A 25 -12.43 -6.02 9.05
C ILE A 25 -12.21 -6.78 10.34
N PHE A 26 -11.13 -7.55 10.37
CA PHE A 26 -10.66 -8.27 11.54
C PHE A 26 -9.69 -7.38 12.32
N GLU A 27 -9.80 -7.39 13.64
CA GLU A 27 -8.93 -6.66 14.55
C GLU A 27 -8.31 -7.63 15.56
N GLN A 28 -7.02 -7.49 15.82
CA GLN A 28 -6.30 -8.30 16.79
C GLN A 28 -6.28 -7.62 18.17
N GLU A 29 -7.14 -8.09 19.07
CA GLU A 29 -7.13 -7.73 20.51
C GLU A 29 -6.99 -9.01 21.35
N GLY A 30 -5.81 -9.63 21.28
CA GLY A 30 -5.53 -10.94 21.89
C GLY A 30 -6.06 -12.12 21.08
N LYS A 31 -7.32 -12.06 20.61
CA LYS A 31 -7.87 -12.95 19.57
C LYS A 31 -8.44 -12.12 18.43
N TRP A 32 -8.44 -12.71 17.24
CA TRP A 32 -9.09 -12.12 16.07
C TRP A 32 -10.59 -12.00 16.29
N LYS A 33 -11.10 -10.78 16.18
CA LYS A 33 -12.54 -10.46 16.23
C LYS A 33 -12.92 -9.66 14.99
N ILE A 34 -14.19 -9.76 14.60
CA ILE A 34 -14.74 -8.92 13.53
C ILE A 34 -15.07 -7.55 14.15
N LYS A 35 -14.32 -6.53 13.74
CA LYS A 35 -14.55 -5.13 14.12
C LYS A 35 -15.70 -4.52 13.32
N LYS A 36 -15.76 -4.83 12.02
CA LYS A 36 -16.74 -4.27 11.10
C LYS A 36 -17.06 -5.26 9.99
N GLU A 37 -18.32 -5.26 9.54
CA GLU A 37 -18.77 -5.95 8.34
C GLU A 37 -19.38 -4.92 7.39
N ILE A 38 -18.99 -4.99 6.11
CA ILE A 38 -19.48 -4.11 5.04
C ILE A 38 -20.07 -5.00 3.96
N SER A 39 -21.38 -4.93 3.75
CA SER A 39 -22.05 -5.70 2.69
C SER A 39 -21.77 -5.09 1.32
N ILE A 40 -21.37 -5.94 0.37
CA ILE A 40 -21.19 -5.57 -1.04
C ILE A 40 -22.45 -5.99 -1.79
N ASN A 41 -23.30 -5.01 -2.07
CA ASN A 41 -24.51 -5.23 -2.86
C ASN A 41 -24.26 -4.88 -4.33
N ARG A 42 -23.92 -5.91 -5.12
CA ARG A 42 -23.85 -5.80 -6.58
C ARG A 42 -25.24 -6.04 -7.16
N THR A 43 -26.11 -5.04 -7.08
CA THR A 43 -27.34 -5.06 -7.87
C THR A 43 -26.95 -5.08 -9.34
N SER A 44 -27.44 -6.08 -10.05
CA SER A 44 -27.14 -6.42 -11.44
C SER A 44 -27.60 -5.32 -12.38
N ASN A 45 -26.80 -4.27 -12.51
CA ASN A 45 -26.76 -3.37 -13.63
C ASN A 45 -25.30 -3.28 -14.08
N ILE A 46 -25.08 -3.21 -15.39
CA ILE A 46 -23.75 -3.06 -15.98
C ILE A 46 -23.17 -1.76 -15.43
N LYS A 47 -22.31 -1.85 -14.41
CA LYS A 47 -21.66 -0.70 -13.81
C LYS A 47 -20.58 -0.19 -14.76
N GLY A 48 -20.58 1.11 -15.05
CA GLY A 48 -19.49 1.73 -15.78
C GLY A 48 -18.17 1.66 -14.99
N LEU A 49 -17.03 1.74 -15.67
CA LEU A 49 -15.70 1.69 -15.01
C LEU A 49 -15.56 2.75 -13.90
N ASN A 50 -16.17 3.92 -14.09
CA ASN A 50 -16.17 4.99 -13.07
C ASN A 50 -17.02 4.65 -11.85
N GLU A 51 -18.16 3.99 -12.04
CA GLU A 51 -19.05 3.60 -10.94
C GLU A 51 -18.38 2.53 -10.08
N ILE A 52 -17.70 1.56 -10.72
CA ILE A 52 -16.87 0.56 -10.02
C ILE A 52 -15.79 1.28 -9.20
N ARG A 53 -15.07 2.22 -9.79
CA ARG A 53 -14.01 2.96 -9.08
C ARG A 53 -14.55 3.71 -7.87
N GLU A 54 -15.68 4.41 -8.00
CA GLU A 54 -16.28 5.16 -6.88
C GLU A 54 -16.85 4.24 -5.80
N GLU A 55 -17.37 3.06 -6.15
CA GLU A 55 -17.77 2.04 -5.18
C GLU A 55 -16.59 1.60 -4.30
N TYR A 56 -15.44 1.29 -4.91
CA TYR A 56 -14.26 0.88 -4.15
C TYR A 56 -13.64 2.02 -3.35
N LYS A 57 -13.65 3.26 -3.85
CA LYS A 57 -13.26 4.42 -3.03
C LYS A 57 -14.15 4.60 -1.80
N ASN A 58 -15.46 4.41 -1.97
CA ASN A 58 -16.39 4.47 -0.84
C ASN A 58 -16.17 3.31 0.15
N LEU A 59 -15.75 2.14 -0.34
CA LEU A 59 -15.37 1.01 0.49
C LEU A 59 -14.10 1.32 1.30
N VAL A 60 -13.06 1.88 0.68
CA VAL A 60 -11.84 2.35 1.35
C VAL A 60 -12.17 3.34 2.48
N LYS A 61 -13.03 4.33 2.23
CA LYS A 61 -13.47 5.28 3.26
C LYS A 61 -14.14 4.61 4.45
N GLN A 62 -14.86 3.52 4.23
CA GLN A 62 -15.50 2.76 5.29
C GLN A 62 -14.52 1.87 6.07
N MET A 63 -13.33 1.59 5.54
CA MET A 63 -12.32 0.77 6.21
C MET A 63 -11.55 1.51 7.31
N GLY A 64 -11.64 2.83 7.37
CA GLY A 64 -10.97 3.63 8.40
C GLY A 64 -9.45 3.50 8.29
N GLU A 65 -8.79 3.14 9.40
CA GLU A 65 -7.34 3.01 9.49
C GLU A 65 -6.79 1.68 8.94
N CYS A 66 -7.66 0.74 8.56
CA CYS A 66 -7.23 -0.52 7.97
C CYS A 66 -6.53 -0.28 6.62
N LYS A 67 -5.29 -0.76 6.48
CA LYS A 67 -4.47 -0.66 5.27
C LYS A 67 -4.00 -2.01 4.73
N ILE A 68 -4.48 -3.12 5.28
CA ILE A 68 -4.22 -4.45 4.74
C ILE A 68 -5.52 -5.05 4.24
N ILE A 69 -5.54 -5.55 3.00
CA ILE A 69 -6.66 -6.34 2.49
C ILE A 69 -6.24 -7.70 1.96
N VAL A 70 -7.17 -8.65 2.00
CA VAL A 70 -6.98 -10.02 1.52
C VAL A 70 -8.07 -10.39 0.52
N VAL A 71 -7.65 -10.92 -0.62
CA VAL A 71 -8.49 -11.38 -1.74
C VAL A 71 -7.93 -12.68 -2.31
N THR A 72 -8.68 -13.40 -3.13
CA THR A 72 -8.11 -14.52 -3.91
C THR A 72 -7.34 -14.06 -5.14
N LYS A 73 -7.72 -12.91 -5.71
CA LYS A 73 -7.09 -12.31 -6.89
C LYS A 73 -7.10 -10.80 -6.84
N ALA A 74 -5.93 -10.18 -7.01
CA ALA A 74 -5.64 -8.77 -6.89
C ALA A 74 -5.37 -8.14 -8.27
N PHE A 75 -6.43 -7.92 -9.05
CA PHE A 75 -6.30 -7.26 -10.36
C PHE A 75 -7.45 -6.31 -10.67
N GLY A 76 -7.29 -5.53 -11.74
CA GLY A 76 -8.32 -4.64 -12.28
C GLY A 76 -8.48 -3.33 -11.51
N ILE A 77 -9.62 -2.66 -11.76
CA ILE A 77 -9.96 -1.38 -11.11
C ILE A 77 -9.91 -1.47 -9.58
N PRO A 78 -10.45 -2.50 -8.92
CA PRO A 78 -10.43 -2.58 -7.46
C PRO A 78 -9.00 -2.55 -6.90
N TYR A 79 -8.10 -3.37 -7.46
CA TYR A 79 -6.69 -3.40 -7.08
C TYR A 79 -6.05 -2.01 -7.24
N SER A 80 -6.29 -1.35 -8.38
CA SER A 80 -5.73 -0.01 -8.61
C SER A 80 -6.17 1.01 -7.55
N VAL A 81 -7.40 0.93 -7.06
CA VAL A 81 -7.91 1.83 -6.01
C VAL A 81 -7.19 1.56 -4.68
N PHE A 82 -7.10 0.30 -4.26
CA PHE A 82 -6.41 -0.05 -3.01
C PHE A 82 -4.93 0.30 -3.06
N TYR A 83 -4.26 0.02 -4.17
CA TYR A 83 -2.85 0.38 -4.37
C TYR A 83 -2.62 1.89 -4.29
N THR A 84 -3.49 2.71 -4.92
CA THR A 84 -3.36 4.17 -4.83
C THR A 84 -3.59 4.71 -3.42
N GLU A 85 -4.40 4.03 -2.63
CA GLU A 85 -4.72 4.40 -1.24
C GLU A 85 -3.72 3.80 -0.23
N ASP A 86 -2.56 3.30 -0.72
CA ASP A 86 -1.46 2.71 0.05
C ASP A 86 -1.87 1.50 0.89
N PHE A 87 -2.73 0.64 0.34
CA PHE A 87 -3.01 -0.66 0.95
C PHE A 87 -1.95 -1.70 0.59
N SER A 88 -1.59 -2.53 1.57
CA SER A 88 -1.00 -3.84 1.31
C SER A 88 -2.10 -4.81 0.88
N VAL A 89 -1.90 -5.49 -0.26
CA VAL A 89 -2.90 -6.38 -0.86
C VAL A 89 -2.34 -7.79 -0.94
N TRP A 90 -2.98 -8.73 -0.25
CA TRP A 90 -2.58 -10.13 -0.17
C TRP A 90 -3.51 -11.01 -1.01
N GLU A 91 -2.90 -11.93 -1.77
CA GLU A 91 -3.60 -12.97 -2.52
C GLU A 91 -3.52 -14.31 -1.79
N LEU A 92 -4.65 -14.77 -1.24
CA LEU A 92 -4.77 -15.99 -0.44
C LEU A 92 -6.12 -16.66 -0.71
N GLU A 93 -6.24 -17.95 -0.39
CA GLU A 93 -7.47 -18.73 -0.57
C GLU A 93 -7.85 -19.44 0.74
N GLY A 94 -9.11 -19.85 0.86
CA GLY A 94 -9.57 -20.64 2.02
C GLY A 94 -10.10 -19.79 3.18
N ASN A 95 -9.91 -20.28 4.40
CA ASN A 95 -10.47 -19.66 5.60
C ASN A 95 -9.59 -18.49 6.06
N PRO A 96 -10.13 -17.26 6.22
CA PRO A 96 -9.34 -16.11 6.65
C PRO A 96 -8.57 -16.32 7.94
N ILE A 97 -9.17 -16.96 8.95
CA ILE A 97 -8.60 -17.09 10.30
C ILE A 97 -7.27 -17.85 10.29
N GLU A 98 -7.07 -18.74 9.32
CA GLU A 98 -5.83 -19.52 9.18
C GLU A 98 -4.63 -18.67 8.75
N HIS A 99 -4.87 -17.47 8.20
CA HIS A 99 -3.83 -16.64 7.60
C HIS A 99 -3.56 -15.33 8.36
N LEU A 100 -4.49 -14.84 9.18
CA LEU A 100 -4.40 -13.49 9.77
C LEU A 100 -3.12 -13.26 10.58
N ASP A 101 -2.70 -14.24 11.39
CA ASP A 101 -1.48 -14.14 12.19
C ASP A 101 -0.21 -14.09 11.33
N GLU A 102 -0.17 -14.88 10.24
CA GLU A 102 0.96 -14.89 9.32
C GLU A 102 1.09 -13.56 8.56
N ILE A 103 -0.04 -12.98 8.14
CA ILE A 103 -0.07 -11.69 7.44
C ILE A 103 0.50 -10.60 8.33
N ILE A 104 -0.01 -10.43 9.55
CA ILE A 104 0.50 -9.41 10.48
C ILE A 104 1.99 -9.62 10.76
N LYS A 105 2.41 -10.86 10.95
CA LYS A 105 3.82 -11.16 11.17
C LYS A 105 4.67 -10.70 9.97
N LYS A 106 4.28 -11.05 8.75
CA LYS A 106 5.02 -10.66 7.53
C LYS A 106 5.01 -9.15 7.29
N GLU A 107 3.89 -8.49 7.56
CA GLU A 107 3.79 -7.02 7.46
C GLU A 107 4.73 -6.34 8.46
N ASN A 108 4.76 -6.79 9.71
CA ASN A 108 5.69 -6.25 10.71
C ASN A 108 7.16 -6.57 10.36
N ASP A 109 7.45 -7.81 9.95
CA ASP A 109 8.80 -8.21 9.51
C ASP A 109 9.25 -7.34 8.32
N GLN A 110 8.33 -7.01 7.41
CA GLN A 110 8.58 -6.13 6.28
C GLN A 110 8.77 -4.66 6.71
N GLU A 111 7.97 -4.13 7.63
CA GLU A 111 8.19 -2.78 8.19
C GLU A 111 9.55 -2.69 8.91
N GLU A 112 9.95 -3.75 9.60
CA GLU A 112 11.28 -3.87 10.21
C GLU A 112 12.40 -3.99 9.16
N GLU A 113 12.17 -4.65 8.03
CA GLU A 113 13.13 -4.70 6.92
C GLU A 113 13.23 -3.37 6.17
N ASP A 114 12.09 -2.73 5.90
CA ASP A 114 12.00 -1.43 5.24
C ASP A 114 12.64 -0.32 6.10
N SER A 115 12.81 -0.54 7.40
CA SER A 115 13.56 0.34 8.30
C SER A 115 15.04 -0.03 8.46
N LYS A 116 15.46 -1.23 8.05
CA LYS A 116 16.88 -1.60 8.01
C LYS A 116 17.60 -0.83 6.92
N GLU A 117 18.84 -0.44 7.21
CA GLU A 117 19.64 0.37 6.30
C GLU A 117 19.97 -0.41 5.02
N ALA A 118 19.23 -0.14 3.96
CA ALA A 118 19.70 -0.34 2.60
C ALA A 118 20.53 0.88 2.20
N GLU A 119 21.86 0.77 2.16
CA GLU A 119 22.74 1.83 1.63
C GLU A 119 22.62 1.88 0.09
N VAL A 120 21.46 2.31 -0.40
CA VAL A 120 21.14 2.40 -1.84
C VAL A 120 21.19 3.83 -2.36
N GLY A 121 21.04 4.81 -1.47
CA GLY A 121 21.08 6.23 -1.79
C GLY A 121 22.51 6.77 -1.90
N LYS A 122 22.79 7.47 -3.00
CA LYS A 122 24.04 8.20 -3.22
C LYS A 122 24.00 9.53 -2.47
N LYS A 123 24.90 9.70 -1.51
CA LYS A 123 25.10 10.99 -0.82
C LYS A 123 25.60 12.05 -1.80
N LEU A 124 24.85 13.14 -1.96
CA LEU A 124 25.24 14.28 -2.79
C LEU A 124 26.03 15.31 -1.98
N THR A 125 25.52 15.63 -0.79
CA THR A 125 26.15 16.46 0.24
C THR A 125 25.62 16.04 1.61
N ASP A 126 26.11 16.65 2.69
CA ASP A 126 25.58 16.40 4.03
C ASP A 126 24.07 16.62 4.09
N GLY A 127 23.36 15.59 4.54
CA GLY A 127 21.91 15.50 4.65
C GLY A 127 21.12 15.29 3.35
N TYR A 128 21.77 15.20 2.19
CA TYR A 128 21.11 15.22 0.88
C TYR A 128 21.47 13.96 0.09
N TYR A 129 20.47 13.17 -0.27
CA TYR A 129 20.66 11.87 -0.91
C TYR A 129 19.90 11.77 -2.23
N LEU A 130 20.47 11.05 -3.19
CA LEU A 130 19.83 10.65 -4.44
C LEU A 130 19.53 9.15 -4.39
N ILE A 131 18.28 8.76 -4.63
CA ILE A 131 17.84 7.38 -4.79
C ILE A 131 17.32 7.21 -6.20
N ASP A 132 17.97 6.39 -7.02
CA ASP A 132 17.50 6.08 -8.36
C ASP A 132 16.76 4.73 -8.37
N LEU A 133 15.43 4.78 -8.27
CA LEU A 133 14.62 3.56 -8.26
C LEU A 133 14.68 2.83 -9.60
N GLN A 134 14.89 3.55 -10.71
CA GLN A 134 14.99 2.91 -12.03
C GLN A 134 16.27 2.08 -12.13
N GLU A 135 17.39 2.60 -11.62
CA GLU A 135 18.64 1.83 -11.54
C GLU A 135 18.52 0.67 -10.54
N LEU A 136 17.94 0.92 -9.38
CA LEU A 136 17.82 -0.10 -8.32
C LEU A 136 16.91 -1.27 -8.72
N GLU A 137 15.79 -1.01 -9.39
CA GLU A 137 14.88 -2.07 -9.89
C GLU A 137 15.56 -2.99 -10.91
N LEU A 138 16.56 -2.49 -11.68
CA LEU A 138 17.34 -3.32 -12.61
C LEU A 138 18.34 -4.24 -11.89
N ILE A 139 18.91 -3.76 -10.79
CA ILE A 139 19.94 -4.49 -10.02
C ILE A 139 19.29 -5.46 -9.05
N ASN A 140 18.20 -5.05 -8.41
CA ASN A 140 17.45 -5.81 -7.43
C ASN A 140 15.94 -5.61 -7.65
N PRO A 141 15.31 -6.42 -8.52
CA PRO A 141 13.88 -6.31 -8.83
C PRO A 141 12.93 -6.45 -7.63
N GLU A 142 13.40 -7.08 -6.55
CA GLU A 142 12.63 -7.27 -5.30
C GLU A 142 12.70 -6.03 -4.37
N LEU A 143 13.54 -5.03 -4.69
CA LEU A 143 13.66 -3.82 -3.91
C LEU A 143 12.49 -2.88 -4.22
N SER A 144 11.58 -2.72 -3.27
CA SER A 144 10.48 -1.78 -3.39
C SER A 144 10.92 -0.33 -3.15
N SER A 145 10.13 0.62 -3.64
CA SER A 145 10.32 2.04 -3.33
C SER A 145 10.29 2.33 -1.83
N LYS A 146 9.47 1.60 -1.05
CA LYS A 146 9.43 1.71 0.42
C LYS A 146 10.76 1.28 1.04
N LYS A 147 11.29 0.10 0.67
CA LYS A 147 12.61 -0.40 1.13
C LYS A 147 13.76 0.56 0.82
N ALA A 148 13.70 1.22 -0.33
CA ALA A 148 14.75 2.15 -0.72
C ALA A 148 14.67 3.49 0.04
N ILE A 149 13.48 4.02 0.30
CA ILE A 149 13.28 5.41 0.75
C ILE A 149 13.04 5.52 2.26
N ILE A 150 12.29 4.60 2.88
CA ILE A 150 11.94 4.66 4.31
C ILE A 150 13.16 4.75 5.23
N PRO A 151 14.27 4.00 5.03
CA PRO A 151 15.43 4.10 5.91
C PRO A 151 16.00 5.53 5.96
N TYR A 152 16.02 6.22 4.83
CA TYR A 152 16.48 7.61 4.75
C TYR A 152 15.48 8.59 5.38
N LEU A 153 14.18 8.33 5.27
CA LEU A 153 13.16 9.13 5.95
C LEU A 153 13.24 9.01 7.48
N GLN A 154 13.78 7.93 8.02
CA GLN A 154 13.92 7.73 9.47
C GLN A 154 15.23 8.31 10.06
N LYS A 155 16.26 8.54 9.24
CA LYS A 155 17.56 9.09 9.67
C LYS A 155 17.50 10.58 10.02
N GLU A 156 17.83 10.97 11.25
CA GLU A 156 17.75 12.37 11.69
C GLU A 156 18.60 13.33 10.84
N GLU A 157 19.75 12.89 10.34
CA GLU A 157 20.67 13.71 9.55
C GLU A 157 20.20 13.96 8.11
N VAL A 158 19.19 13.22 7.64
CA VAL A 158 18.67 13.35 6.27
C VAL A 158 17.66 14.50 6.23
N GLU A 159 18.00 15.57 5.52
CA GLU A 159 17.13 16.72 5.30
C GLU A 159 16.31 16.58 4.02
N ARG A 160 16.93 16.03 2.96
CA ARG A 160 16.35 16.00 1.62
C ARG A 160 16.71 14.72 0.86
N ILE A 161 15.72 14.17 0.15
CA ILE A 161 15.88 13.01 -0.71
C ILE A 161 15.41 13.38 -2.13
N GLU A 162 16.29 13.24 -3.11
CA GLU A 162 15.94 13.25 -4.53
C GLU A 162 15.70 11.82 -4.99
N VAL A 163 14.54 11.55 -5.58
CA VAL A 163 14.15 10.23 -6.08
C VAL A 163 13.91 10.31 -7.58
N ARG A 164 14.56 9.41 -8.33
CA ARG A 164 14.28 9.13 -9.75
C ARG A 164 13.39 7.90 -9.85
N CYS A 165 12.27 7.98 -10.56
CA CYS A 165 11.30 6.89 -10.63
C CYS A 165 10.50 6.92 -11.93
N CYS A 166 10.02 5.74 -12.37
CA CYS A 166 9.22 5.65 -13.60
C CYS A 166 7.75 6.07 -13.40
N HIS A 167 7.31 6.07 -12.14
CA HIS A 167 6.04 6.59 -11.66
C HIS A 167 6.25 7.07 -10.21
N VAL A 168 5.49 8.08 -9.78
CA VAL A 168 5.55 8.54 -8.39
C VAL A 168 4.87 7.51 -7.48
N PRO A 169 5.57 6.94 -6.48
CA PRO A 169 4.96 5.99 -5.55
C PRO A 169 3.74 6.59 -4.83
N PRO A 170 2.55 5.95 -4.85
CA PRO A 170 1.34 6.50 -4.24
C PRO A 170 1.47 6.79 -2.73
N TRP A 171 2.22 5.96 -2.01
CA TRP A 171 2.46 6.15 -0.57
C TRP A 171 3.18 7.46 -0.24
N LEU A 172 4.01 8.00 -1.15
CA LEU A 172 4.62 9.32 -0.98
C LEU A 172 3.58 10.43 -1.14
N VAL A 173 2.65 10.28 -2.09
CA VAL A 173 1.54 11.22 -2.27
C VAL A 173 0.66 11.23 -1.02
N ASN A 174 0.34 10.05 -0.47
CA ASN A 174 -0.47 9.94 0.74
C ASN A 174 0.22 10.58 1.95
N LYS A 175 1.52 10.34 2.16
CA LYS A 175 2.28 11.01 3.22
C LYS A 175 2.29 12.54 3.07
N LYS A 176 2.40 13.05 1.85
CA LYS A 176 2.32 14.48 1.57
C LYS A 176 0.94 15.04 1.88
N ASP A 177 -0.12 14.36 1.46
CA ASP A 177 -1.50 14.79 1.67
C ASP A 177 -1.89 14.75 3.17
N ASN A 178 -1.27 13.85 3.95
CA ASN A 178 -1.35 13.82 5.41
C ASN A 178 -0.48 14.87 6.12
N GLY A 179 0.34 15.62 5.38
CA GLY A 179 1.27 16.61 5.94
C GLY A 179 2.45 16.01 6.70
N GLU A 180 2.80 14.75 6.45
CA GLU A 180 3.97 14.08 7.06
C GLU A 180 5.29 14.51 6.41
N ILE A 181 5.25 14.84 5.11
CA ILE A 181 6.41 15.25 4.30
C ILE A 181 6.03 16.39 3.35
N LYS A 182 7.03 17.11 2.84
CA LYS A 182 6.88 17.94 1.64
C LYS A 182 7.34 17.15 0.42
N LEU A 183 6.58 17.27 -0.66
CA LEU A 183 6.81 16.53 -1.90
C LEU A 183 6.70 17.48 -3.10
N GLU A 184 7.77 17.59 -3.88
CA GLU A 184 7.77 18.26 -5.19
C GLU A 184 7.99 17.22 -6.28
N VAL A 185 7.16 17.27 -7.34
CA VAL A 185 7.21 16.32 -8.45
C VAL A 185 7.46 17.08 -9.74
N SER A 186 8.44 16.62 -10.52
CA SER A 186 8.74 17.13 -11.86
C SER A 186 8.82 15.98 -12.86
N GLU A 187 8.00 16.01 -13.90
CA GLU A 187 8.15 15.14 -15.06
C GLU A 187 9.29 15.67 -15.93
N ILE A 188 10.32 14.86 -16.13
CA ILE A 188 11.56 15.23 -16.81
C ILE A 188 11.81 14.40 -18.07
N GLY A 189 10.96 13.39 -18.29
CA GLY A 189 10.88 12.59 -19.49
C GLY A 189 9.63 11.73 -19.46
N ARG A 190 9.36 11.04 -20.57
CA ARG A 190 8.23 10.09 -20.62
C ARG A 190 8.48 8.96 -19.63
N ASN A 191 7.58 8.79 -18.65
CA ASN A 191 7.73 7.84 -17.56
C ASN A 191 9.06 8.02 -16.80
N ASP A 192 9.51 9.26 -16.64
CA ASP A 192 10.70 9.61 -15.86
C ASP A 192 10.38 10.83 -15.00
N TYR A 193 10.29 10.59 -13.70
CA TYR A 193 9.92 11.58 -12.71
C TYR A 193 11.07 11.82 -11.74
N LYS A 194 11.32 13.09 -11.48
CA LYS A 194 12.12 13.56 -10.34
C LYS A 194 11.19 13.96 -9.22
N VAL A 195 11.36 13.35 -8.07
CA VAL A 195 10.60 13.62 -6.85
C VAL A 195 11.57 14.12 -5.79
N ILE A 196 11.29 15.30 -5.23
CA ILE A 196 12.02 15.83 -4.07
C ILE A 196 11.17 15.63 -2.83
N ILE A 197 11.76 14.98 -1.83
CA ILE A 197 11.15 14.75 -0.52
C ILE A 197 11.92 15.56 0.51
N GLU A 198 11.22 16.36 1.31
CA GLU A 198 11.78 17.07 2.45
C GLU A 198 11.00 16.72 3.72
N LYS A 199 11.72 16.55 4.82
CA LYS A 199 11.11 16.33 6.14
C LYS A 199 10.52 17.65 6.65
N ASN A 200 9.44 17.53 7.41
CA ASN A 200 8.83 18.67 8.11
C ASN A 200 9.55 19.01 9.41
#